data_AF-A0A9E3RWM1-F1
#
_entry.id   AF-A0A9E3RWM1-F1
#
_cell.length_a   1.000
_cell.length_b   1.000
_cell.length_c   1.000
_cell.angle_alpha   90.00
_cell.angle_beta   90.00
_cell.angle_gamma   90.00
#
_symmetry.space_group_name_H-M   'P 1'
#
loop_
_entity.id
_entity.type
_entity.pdbx_description
1 polymer ?
#
loop_
_entity_poly.entity_id
_entity_poly.type
_entity_poly.pdbx_seq_one_letter_code
_entity_poly.pdbx_strand_id
1 'polypeptide(L)'
;MTAAHAHFDEAQGALLASGDWHADAAPALPALGGKTVRILDGAGLTQLDTNGAWLLLNAARPQAGDPLPELRAFQPQHRAMLDLVVQHSAPTGVQPAPHREGMLALAGRGSLAMGGHVIGLIDFVGRLFLELMALIGRPSRWRWREFGAQLGTVFVGAIPIVIGMLFLLGVVFAYLLGSQAQQYGANIFVVDGLLLAILREISPVIVAVLVAGRSGAAITAQIGTMKVTEEIDAITTLGLSPLAVLVIPRVLALLV
;
A
#
# COMPACT_ATOMS: atom_id res chain seq x y z
N MET A 1 -15.30 22.46 -27.08
CA MET A 1 -15.46 22.61 -25.62
C MET A 1 -15.65 24.09 -25.38
N THR A 2 -16.80 24.47 -24.88
CA THR A 2 -17.17 25.87 -24.62
C THR A 2 -16.71 26.17 -23.19
N ALA A 3 -15.87 27.19 -23.01
CA ALA A 3 -15.35 27.51 -21.68
C ALA A 3 -16.49 27.81 -20.69
N ALA A 4 -16.35 27.31 -19.46
CA ALA A 4 -17.29 27.59 -18.39
C ALA A 4 -17.22 29.06 -18.00
N HIS A 5 -18.38 29.71 -17.90
CA HIS A 5 -18.50 31.08 -17.40
C HIS A 5 -19.68 31.17 -16.44
N ALA A 6 -19.49 31.84 -15.31
CA ALA A 6 -20.58 32.22 -14.42
C ALA A 6 -20.53 33.71 -14.10
N HIS A 7 -21.71 34.33 -14.07
CA HIS A 7 -21.88 35.73 -13.71
C HIS A 7 -23.00 35.86 -12.68
N PHE A 8 -22.81 36.67 -11.65
CA PHE A 8 -23.83 36.95 -10.66
C PHE A 8 -24.51 38.29 -10.96
N ASP A 9 -25.81 38.24 -11.27
CA ASP A 9 -26.64 39.43 -11.42
C ASP A 9 -27.21 39.84 -10.05
N GLU A 10 -26.70 40.95 -9.52
CA GLU A 10 -27.11 41.50 -8.23
C GLU A 10 -28.55 42.00 -8.20
N ALA A 11 -29.09 42.48 -9.33
CA ALA A 11 -30.44 43.06 -9.37
C ALA A 11 -31.52 41.99 -9.18
N GLN A 12 -31.25 40.77 -9.65
CA GLN A 12 -32.17 39.64 -9.57
C GLN A 12 -31.75 38.59 -8.53
N GLY A 13 -30.53 38.70 -7.97
CA GLY A 13 -29.94 37.65 -7.15
C GLY A 13 -29.76 36.34 -7.92
N ALA A 14 -29.45 36.45 -9.22
CA ALA A 14 -29.40 35.33 -10.14
C ALA A 14 -27.95 34.95 -10.49
N LEU A 15 -27.60 33.68 -10.34
CA LEU A 15 -26.34 33.12 -10.82
C LEU A 15 -26.57 32.53 -12.21
N LEU A 16 -26.00 33.18 -13.23
CA LEU A 16 -26.11 32.79 -14.62
C LEU A 16 -24.91 31.90 -14.97
N ALA A 17 -25.15 30.64 -15.34
CA ALA A 17 -24.10 29.70 -15.72
C ALA A 17 -24.19 29.35 -17.22
N SER A 18 -23.04 29.36 -17.91
CA SER A 18 -22.92 29.00 -19.32
C SER A 18 -21.67 28.18 -19.62
N GLY A 19 -21.68 27.46 -20.75
CA GLY A 19 -20.60 26.59 -21.19
C GLY A 19 -20.65 25.18 -20.60
N ASP A 20 -19.49 24.50 -20.61
CA ASP A 20 -19.33 23.12 -20.14
C ASP A 20 -18.89 23.10 -18.66
N TRP A 21 -19.73 22.54 -17.77
CA TRP A 21 -19.48 22.53 -16.32
C TRP A 21 -19.04 21.14 -15.81
N HIS A 22 -17.77 21.09 -15.41
CA HIS A 22 -17.08 19.94 -14.80
C HIS A 22 -16.31 20.39 -13.55
N ALA A 23 -15.61 19.47 -12.85
CA ALA A 23 -14.81 19.78 -11.66
C ALA A 23 -13.79 20.93 -11.88
N ASP A 24 -13.21 21.03 -13.08
CA ASP A 24 -12.20 22.04 -13.42
C ASP A 24 -12.79 23.44 -13.64
N ALA A 25 -14.12 23.58 -13.68
CA ALA A 25 -14.81 24.86 -13.86
C ALA A 25 -14.91 25.69 -12.57
N ALA A 26 -14.41 25.19 -11.43
CA ALA A 26 -14.44 25.89 -10.15
C ALA A 26 -13.89 27.35 -10.20
N PRO A 27 -12.82 27.68 -10.94
CA PRO A 27 -12.32 29.05 -11.04
C PRO A 27 -13.24 30.02 -11.80
N ALA A 28 -14.20 29.50 -12.58
CA ALA A 28 -15.16 30.32 -13.33
C ALA A 28 -16.30 30.86 -12.46
N LEU A 29 -16.41 30.40 -11.21
CA LEU A 29 -17.41 30.89 -10.26
C LEU A 29 -17.06 32.29 -9.75
N PRO A 30 -18.01 33.24 -9.74
CA PRO A 30 -17.78 34.55 -9.16
C PRO A 30 -17.63 34.46 -7.64
N ALA A 31 -16.84 35.38 -7.06
CA ALA A 31 -16.74 35.52 -5.61
C ALA A 31 -18.06 36.09 -5.05
N LEU A 32 -18.94 35.22 -4.57
CA LEU A 32 -20.27 35.60 -4.10
C LEU A 32 -20.26 36.30 -2.72
N GLY A 33 -19.19 36.20 -1.93
CA GLY A 33 -18.95 37.08 -0.77
C GLY A 33 -20.10 37.21 0.25
N GLY A 34 -20.89 36.16 0.46
CA GLY A 34 -22.06 36.18 1.37
C GLY A 34 -23.38 36.66 0.72
N LYS A 35 -23.39 36.91 -0.59
CA LYS A 35 -24.62 37.20 -1.35
C LYS A 35 -25.47 35.93 -1.47
N THR A 36 -26.76 36.05 -1.22
CA THR A 36 -27.72 34.95 -1.37
C THR A 36 -28.11 34.78 -2.83
N VAL A 37 -27.83 33.62 -3.40
CA VAL A 37 -28.30 33.26 -4.75
C VAL A 37 -29.73 32.76 -4.63
N ARG A 38 -30.68 33.46 -5.25
CA ARG A 38 -32.11 33.09 -5.24
C ARG A 38 -32.50 32.32 -6.48
N ILE A 39 -31.87 32.63 -7.62
CA ILE A 39 -32.16 32.01 -8.91
C ILE A 39 -30.85 31.46 -9.45
N LEU A 40 -30.87 30.22 -9.92
CA LEU A 40 -29.79 29.64 -10.70
C LEU A 40 -30.31 29.51 -12.14
N ASP A 41 -29.63 30.14 -13.09
CA ASP A 41 -30.04 30.12 -14.49
C ASP A 41 -29.05 29.31 -15.33
N GLY A 42 -29.58 28.28 -16.01
CA GLY A 42 -28.82 27.35 -16.83
C GLY A 42 -29.00 27.53 -18.34
N ALA A 43 -29.56 28.65 -18.82
CA ALA A 43 -29.90 28.85 -20.24
C ALA A 43 -28.71 28.65 -21.19
N GLY A 44 -27.50 29.01 -20.75
CA GLY A 44 -26.27 28.92 -21.54
C GLY A 44 -25.49 27.62 -21.36
N LEU A 45 -25.99 26.65 -20.59
CA LEU A 45 -25.27 25.41 -20.29
C LEU A 45 -25.29 24.44 -21.47
N THR A 46 -24.10 24.02 -21.90
CA THR A 46 -23.93 23.03 -22.97
C THR A 46 -23.73 21.62 -22.42
N GLN A 47 -22.94 21.46 -21.36
CA GLN A 47 -22.75 20.19 -20.65
C GLN A 47 -22.71 20.41 -19.13
N LEU A 48 -23.20 19.44 -18.37
CA LEU A 48 -23.20 19.44 -16.90
C LEU A 48 -23.00 18.00 -16.39
N ASP A 49 -21.93 17.77 -15.62
CA ASP A 49 -21.73 16.51 -14.89
C ASP A 49 -22.09 16.64 -13.39
N THR A 50 -21.95 15.54 -12.64
CA THR A 50 -22.24 15.49 -11.21
C THR A 50 -21.37 16.48 -10.39
N ASN A 51 -20.11 16.69 -10.79
CA ASN A 51 -19.19 17.59 -10.09
C ASN A 51 -19.51 19.05 -10.38
N GLY A 52 -19.80 19.39 -11.63
CA GLY A 52 -20.24 20.72 -12.06
C GLY A 52 -21.59 21.10 -11.43
N ALA A 53 -22.53 20.16 -11.38
CA ALA A 53 -23.80 20.33 -10.68
C ALA A 53 -23.58 20.61 -9.18
N TRP A 54 -22.69 19.86 -8.52
CA TRP A 54 -22.31 20.12 -7.14
C TRP A 54 -21.65 21.48 -6.95
N LEU A 55 -20.74 21.90 -7.84
CA LEU A 55 -20.08 23.22 -7.78
C LEU A 55 -21.08 24.38 -7.85
N LEU A 56 -22.02 24.33 -8.79
CA LEU A 56 -23.07 25.36 -8.93
C LEU A 56 -24.00 25.40 -7.72
N LEU A 57 -24.41 24.23 -7.22
CA LEU A 57 -25.25 24.12 -6.03
C LEU A 57 -24.53 24.58 -4.77
N ASN A 58 -23.25 24.23 -4.59
CA ASN A 58 -22.44 24.64 -3.45
C ASN A 58 -22.15 26.15 -3.48
N ALA A 59 -22.00 26.75 -4.66
CA ALA A 59 -21.87 28.19 -4.81
C ALA A 59 -23.17 28.93 -4.46
N ALA A 60 -24.32 28.39 -4.89
CA ALA A 60 -25.62 29.00 -4.61
C ALA A 60 -26.11 28.75 -3.17
N ARG A 61 -25.72 27.62 -2.58
CA ARG A 61 -26.12 27.14 -1.26
C ARG A 61 -24.88 26.69 -0.46
N PRO A 62 -24.05 27.64 0.00
CA PRO A 62 -22.81 27.32 0.71
C PRO A 62 -23.05 26.66 2.08
N GLN A 63 -24.22 26.87 2.71
CA GLN A 63 -24.58 26.19 3.95
C GLN A 63 -25.77 25.26 3.73
N ALA A 64 -25.76 24.09 4.37
CA ALA A 64 -26.84 23.11 4.27
C ALA A 64 -28.19 23.59 4.85
N GLY A 65 -28.25 24.76 5.50
CA GLY A 65 -29.50 25.39 5.93
C GLY A 65 -30.07 26.39 4.92
N ASP A 66 -29.30 26.79 3.90
CA ASP A 66 -29.72 27.82 2.96
C ASP A 66 -30.84 27.28 2.03
N PRO A 67 -31.83 28.12 1.66
CA PRO A 67 -32.90 27.71 0.77
C PRO A 67 -32.35 27.30 -0.60
N LEU A 68 -32.95 26.29 -1.22
CA LEU A 68 -32.61 25.90 -2.59
C LEU A 68 -32.94 27.04 -3.55
N PRO A 69 -32.03 27.40 -4.48
CA PRO A 69 -32.31 28.41 -5.48
C PRO A 69 -33.38 27.91 -6.47
N GLU A 70 -34.16 28.84 -7.01
CA GLU A 70 -35.09 28.56 -8.10
C GLU A 70 -34.27 28.22 -9.36
N LEU A 71 -34.45 27.02 -9.90
CA LEU A 71 -33.77 26.56 -11.11
C LEU A 71 -34.52 27.08 -12.35
N ARG A 72 -33.90 27.98 -13.12
CA ARG A 72 -34.46 28.58 -14.33
C ARG A 72 -33.71 28.14 -15.59
N ALA A 73 -34.45 27.91 -16.67
CA ALA A 73 -33.92 27.62 -18.01
C ALA A 73 -32.94 26.43 -18.12
N PHE A 74 -33.06 25.44 -17.22
CA PHE A 74 -32.31 24.18 -17.31
C PHE A 74 -32.97 23.19 -18.27
N GLN A 75 -32.15 22.50 -19.07
CA GLN A 75 -32.59 21.34 -19.83
C GLN A 75 -33.00 20.19 -18.87
N PRO A 76 -33.91 19.29 -19.28
CA PRO A 76 -34.40 18.20 -18.41
C PRO A 76 -33.27 17.32 -17.84
N GLN A 77 -32.26 17.03 -18.65
CA GLN A 77 -31.08 16.24 -18.23
C GLN A 77 -30.25 16.92 -17.14
N HIS A 78 -30.06 18.24 -17.23
CA HIS A 78 -29.31 19.01 -16.25
C HIS A 78 -30.08 19.13 -14.93
N ARG A 79 -31.41 19.28 -15.03
CA ARG A 79 -32.29 19.31 -13.86
C ARG A 79 -32.29 17.98 -13.10
N ALA A 80 -32.37 16.85 -13.82
CA ALA A 80 -32.27 15.52 -13.21
C ALA A 80 -30.92 15.31 -12.50
N MET A 81 -29.82 15.81 -13.07
CA MET A 81 -28.51 15.77 -12.43
C MET A 81 -28.46 16.62 -11.15
N LEU A 82 -28.96 17.85 -11.20
CA LEU A 82 -29.04 18.73 -10.03
C LEU A 82 -29.91 18.12 -8.92
N ASP A 83 -31.06 17.55 -9.26
CA ASP A 83 -31.94 16.87 -8.30
C ASP A 83 -31.24 15.65 -7.66
N LEU A 84 -30.51 14.85 -8.47
CA LEU A 84 -29.74 13.70 -7.99
C LEU A 84 -28.64 14.13 -7.02
N VAL A 85 -27.93 15.21 -7.34
CA VAL A 85 -26.92 15.81 -6.46
C VAL A 85 -27.57 16.34 -5.19
N VAL A 86 -28.70 17.06 -5.25
CA VAL A 86 -29.40 17.53 -4.05
C VAL A 86 -29.84 16.37 -3.14
N GLN A 87 -30.28 15.25 -3.71
CA GLN A 87 -30.73 14.08 -2.96
C GLN A 87 -29.57 13.29 -2.30
N HIS A 88 -28.39 13.24 -2.94
CA HIS A 88 -27.27 12.42 -2.48
C HIS A 88 -26.10 13.22 -1.89
N SER A 89 -26.12 14.55 -2.03
CA SER A 89 -25.18 15.43 -1.36
C SER A 89 -25.64 15.61 0.07
N ALA A 90 -25.13 14.78 0.97
CA ALA A 90 -25.09 15.14 2.38
C ALA A 90 -24.43 16.52 2.53
N PRO A 91 -24.72 17.29 3.59
CA PRO A 91 -23.95 18.47 3.92
C PRO A 91 -22.46 18.10 3.89
N THR A 92 -21.74 18.53 2.86
CA THR A 92 -20.29 18.56 2.93
C THR A 92 -19.98 19.73 3.85
N GLY A 93 -20.25 19.55 5.14
CA GLY A 93 -19.77 20.47 6.15
C GLY A 93 -18.29 20.65 5.88
N VAL A 94 -17.84 21.91 5.88
CA VAL A 94 -16.44 22.28 5.71
C VAL A 94 -15.61 21.23 6.45
N GLN A 95 -14.90 20.37 5.72
CA GLN A 95 -14.05 19.38 6.35
C GLN A 95 -13.12 20.19 7.25
N PRO A 96 -13.13 19.96 8.58
CA PRO A 96 -12.31 20.76 9.47
C PRO A 96 -10.90 20.71 8.92
N ALA A 97 -10.30 21.89 8.71
CA ALA A 97 -8.97 21.98 8.12
C ALA A 97 -8.07 20.95 8.81
N PRO A 98 -7.30 20.14 8.06
CA PRO A 98 -6.53 19.05 8.63
C PRO A 98 -5.72 19.63 9.80
N HIS A 99 -5.98 19.12 11.00
CA HIS A 99 -5.27 19.59 12.18
C HIS A 99 -3.79 19.35 11.91
N ARG A 100 -2.97 20.40 12.04
CA ARG A 100 -1.52 20.24 11.97
C ARG A 100 -1.11 19.36 13.14
N GLU A 101 -0.88 18.10 12.85
CA GLU A 101 -0.49 17.15 13.86
C GLU A 101 0.88 17.51 14.42
N GLY A 102 0.95 17.64 15.74
CA GLY A 102 2.23 17.77 16.43
C GLY A 102 3.04 16.49 16.28
N MET A 103 4.35 16.58 16.47
CA MET A 103 5.26 15.43 16.40
C MET A 103 4.85 14.28 17.33
N LEU A 104 4.24 14.59 18.48
CA LEU A 104 3.69 13.59 19.41
C LEU A 104 2.48 12.85 18.85
N ALA A 105 1.60 13.53 18.11
CA ALA A 105 0.44 12.90 17.48
C ALA A 105 0.88 11.99 16.33
N LEU A 106 1.87 12.43 15.54
CA LEU A 106 2.46 11.62 14.47
C LEU A 106 3.15 10.35 15.03
N ALA A 107 3.97 10.52 16.09
CA ALA A 107 4.61 9.41 16.77
C ALA A 107 3.58 8.44 17.39
N GLY A 108 2.55 8.97 18.07
CA GLY A 108 1.49 8.17 18.68
C GLY A 108 0.71 7.33 17.65
N ARG A 109 0.35 7.91 16.50
CA ARG A 109 -0.28 7.14 15.41
C ARG A 109 0.66 6.10 14.82
N GLY A 110 1.93 6.43 14.65
CA GLY A 110 2.95 5.47 14.20
C GLY A 110 3.10 4.29 15.16
N SER A 111 3.13 4.54 16.47
CA SER A 111 3.20 3.51 17.50
C SER A 111 1.96 2.62 17.53
N LEU A 112 0.76 3.20 17.40
CA LEU A 112 -0.49 2.43 17.34
C LEU A 112 -0.58 1.57 16.07
N ALA A 113 -0.16 2.12 14.93
CA ALA A 113 -0.09 1.36 13.68
C ALA A 113 0.91 0.19 13.78
N MET A 114 2.10 0.44 14.34
CA MET A 114 3.09 -0.60 14.59
C MET A 114 2.55 -1.68 15.55
N GLY A 115 1.85 -1.29 16.61
CA GLY A 115 1.17 -2.23 17.51
C GLY A 115 0.18 -3.13 16.77
N GLY A 116 -0.61 -2.57 15.85
CA GLY A 116 -1.50 -3.33 14.97
C GLY A 116 -0.75 -4.34 14.10
N HIS A 117 0.38 -3.94 13.50
CA HIS A 117 1.22 -4.85 12.70
C HIS A 117 1.81 -5.99 13.52
N VAL A 118 2.27 -5.73 14.75
CA VAL A 118 2.79 -6.76 15.66
C VAL A 118 1.70 -7.77 16.03
N ILE A 119 0.50 -7.30 16.39
CA ILE A 119 -0.64 -8.19 16.68
C ILE A 119 -1.01 -9.02 15.45
N GLY A 120 -1.04 -8.40 14.26
CA GLY A 120 -1.29 -9.10 13.01
C GLY A 120 -0.24 -10.17 12.69
N LEU A 121 1.04 -9.90 12.97
CA LEU A 121 2.11 -10.89 12.80
C LEU A 121 1.93 -12.08 13.75
N ILE A 122 1.53 -11.83 15.00
CA ILE A 122 1.24 -12.89 15.98
C ILE A 122 0.06 -13.75 15.51
N ASP A 123 -1.03 -13.14 15.03
CA ASP A 123 -2.16 -13.87 14.45
C ASP A 123 -1.74 -14.72 13.24
N PHE A 124 -0.95 -14.16 12.33
CA PHE A 124 -0.43 -14.88 11.16
C PHE A 124 0.42 -16.09 11.55
N VAL A 125 1.37 -15.92 12.48
CA VAL A 125 2.21 -17.00 12.98
C VAL A 125 1.38 -18.06 13.68
N GLY A 126 0.39 -17.66 14.49
CA GLY A 126 -0.54 -18.57 15.16
C GLY A 126 -1.34 -19.41 14.16
N ARG A 127 -1.92 -18.79 13.12
CA ARG A 127 -2.64 -19.48 12.05
C ARG A 127 -1.72 -20.43 11.29
N LEU A 128 -0.51 -19.98 10.92
CA LEU A 128 0.47 -20.82 10.24
C LEU A 128 0.83 -22.06 11.06
N PHE A 129 1.02 -21.90 12.37
CA PHE A 129 1.30 -23.01 13.28
C PHE A 129 0.14 -24.00 13.36
N LEU A 130 -1.10 -23.53 13.55
CA LEU A 130 -2.28 -24.38 13.58
C LEU A 130 -2.47 -25.15 12.26
N GLU A 131 -2.25 -24.47 11.14
CA GLU A 131 -2.35 -25.07 9.80
C GLU A 131 -1.29 -26.14 9.59
N LEU A 132 -0.06 -25.89 10.07
CA LEU A 132 1.03 -26.87 10.05
C LEU A 132 0.70 -28.11 10.89
N MET A 133 0.20 -27.91 12.11
CA MET A 133 -0.23 -29.02 12.97
C MET A 133 -1.36 -29.85 12.32
N ALA A 134 -2.33 -29.18 11.69
CA ALA A 134 -3.40 -29.85 10.96
C ALA A 134 -2.89 -30.64 9.75
N LEU A 135 -1.84 -30.15 9.07
CA LEU A 135 -1.23 -30.82 7.92
C LEU A 135 -0.42 -32.06 8.33
N ILE A 136 0.28 -32.00 9.47
CA ILE A 136 0.98 -33.15 10.06
C ILE A 136 -0.01 -34.29 10.36
N GLY A 137 -1.21 -33.97 10.87
CA GLY A 137 -2.27 -34.96 11.08
C GLY A 137 -2.91 -35.52 9.80
N ARG A 138 -2.62 -34.96 8.62
CA ARG A 138 -3.19 -35.37 7.32
C ARG A 138 -2.11 -35.43 6.22
N PRO A 139 -1.18 -36.40 6.27
CA PRO A 139 -0.01 -36.45 5.39
C PRO A 139 -0.35 -36.54 3.90
N SER A 140 -1.52 -37.07 3.53
CA SER A 140 -1.98 -37.12 2.13
C SER A 140 -2.19 -35.73 1.50
N ARG A 141 -2.35 -34.67 2.30
CA ARG A 141 -2.50 -33.29 1.79
C ARG A 141 -1.17 -32.57 1.61
N TRP A 142 -0.05 -33.21 1.94
CA TRP A 142 1.26 -32.59 1.86
C TRP A 142 1.72 -32.43 0.41
N ARG A 143 2.19 -31.22 0.07
CA ARG A 143 2.66 -30.87 -1.27
C ARG A 143 4.17 -31.09 -1.40
N TRP A 144 4.61 -32.35 -1.39
CA TRP A 144 6.03 -32.72 -1.42
C TRP A 144 6.77 -32.16 -2.64
N ARG A 145 6.09 -32.10 -3.79
CA ARG A 145 6.66 -31.54 -5.02
C ARG A 145 6.96 -30.04 -4.89
N GLU A 146 6.06 -29.29 -4.27
CA GLU A 146 6.26 -27.86 -4.01
C GLU A 146 7.39 -27.66 -3.00
N PHE A 147 7.40 -28.43 -1.90
CA PHE A 147 8.47 -28.39 -0.92
C PHE A 147 9.85 -28.65 -1.56
N GLY A 148 9.98 -29.68 -2.39
CA GLY A 148 11.23 -29.99 -3.09
C GLY A 148 11.66 -28.89 -4.07
N ALA A 149 10.70 -28.28 -4.79
CA ALA A 149 10.98 -27.16 -5.69
C ALA A 149 11.47 -25.92 -4.91
N GLN A 150 10.87 -25.64 -3.76
CA GLN A 150 11.29 -24.54 -2.88
C GLN A 150 12.65 -24.82 -2.25
N LEU A 151 12.91 -26.04 -1.80
CA LEU A 151 14.20 -26.46 -1.28
C LEU A 151 15.30 -26.25 -2.32
N GLY A 152 15.09 -26.73 -3.55
CA GLY A 152 16.02 -26.50 -4.66
C GLY A 152 16.24 -25.00 -4.92
N THR A 153 15.17 -24.21 -4.95
CA THR A 153 15.26 -22.76 -5.19
C THR A 153 16.03 -22.02 -4.09
N VAL A 154 15.78 -22.34 -2.82
CA VAL A 154 16.43 -21.72 -1.66
C VAL A 154 17.90 -22.11 -1.59
N PHE A 155 18.20 -23.41 -1.63
CA PHE A 155 19.55 -23.93 -1.46
C PHE A 155 20.41 -23.70 -2.70
N VAL A 156 20.03 -24.29 -3.83
CA VAL A 156 20.83 -24.26 -5.06
C VAL A 156 21.01 -22.81 -5.54
N GLY A 157 19.96 -21.99 -5.37
CA GLY A 157 20.01 -20.58 -5.72
C GLY A 157 20.92 -19.73 -4.82
N ALA A 158 21.22 -20.16 -3.59
CA ALA A 158 22.10 -19.44 -2.67
C ALA A 158 23.58 -19.83 -2.81
N ILE A 159 23.88 -21.06 -3.28
CA ILE A 159 25.25 -21.61 -3.36
C ILE A 159 26.26 -20.64 -4.01
N PRO A 160 26.03 -20.05 -5.20
CA PRO A 160 27.05 -19.23 -5.86
C PRO A 160 27.46 -18.00 -5.04
N ILE A 161 26.47 -17.34 -4.42
CA ILE A 161 26.70 -16.12 -3.65
C ILE A 161 27.37 -16.46 -2.31
N VAL A 162 26.98 -17.56 -1.66
CA VAL A 162 27.60 -18.02 -0.40
C VAL A 162 29.06 -18.41 -0.63
N ILE A 163 29.36 -19.19 -1.67
CA ILE A 163 30.74 -19.58 -1.99
C ILE A 163 31.59 -18.35 -2.29
N GLY A 164 31.10 -17.43 -3.14
CA GLY A 164 31.83 -16.21 -3.46
C GLY A 164 32.10 -15.34 -2.23
N MET A 165 31.11 -15.19 -1.35
CA MET A 165 31.25 -14.41 -0.12
C MET A 165 32.25 -15.05 0.84
N LEU A 166 32.12 -16.35 1.13
CA LEU A 166 33.02 -17.04 2.06
C LEU A 166 34.46 -17.11 1.54
N PHE A 167 34.65 -17.22 0.22
CA PHE A 167 35.98 -17.17 -0.39
C PHE A 167 36.64 -15.81 -0.19
N LEU A 168 35.98 -14.71 -0.59
CA LEU A 168 36.51 -13.36 -0.44
C LEU A 168 36.78 -13.02 1.02
N LEU A 169 35.84 -13.40 1.89
CA LEU A 169 35.97 -13.16 3.31
C LEU A 169 37.11 -13.97 3.92
N GLY A 170 37.30 -15.23 3.51
CA GLY A 170 38.42 -16.06 3.93
C GLY A 170 39.77 -15.43 3.59
N VAL A 171 39.91 -14.86 2.39
CA VAL A 171 41.13 -14.12 1.98
C VAL A 171 41.37 -12.91 2.89
N VAL A 172 40.32 -12.12 3.16
CA VAL A 172 40.42 -10.94 4.02
C VAL A 172 40.79 -11.33 5.46
N PHE A 173 40.15 -12.35 6.03
CA PHE A 173 40.47 -12.81 7.38
C PHE A 173 41.87 -13.42 7.48
N ALA A 174 42.31 -14.19 6.48
CA ALA A 174 43.65 -14.75 6.46
C ALA A 174 44.71 -13.64 6.48
N TYR A 175 44.49 -12.56 5.72
CA TYR A 175 45.39 -11.40 5.72
C TYR A 175 45.40 -10.67 7.07
N LEU A 176 44.22 -10.36 7.63
CA LEU A 176 44.09 -9.66 8.90
C LEU A 176 44.66 -10.48 10.07
N LEU A 177 44.30 -11.76 10.15
CA LEU A 177 44.79 -12.64 11.21
C LEU A 177 46.28 -12.94 11.06
N GLY A 178 46.76 -13.13 9.83
CA GLY A 178 48.18 -13.35 9.54
C GLY A 178 49.06 -12.18 9.96
N SER A 179 48.67 -10.96 9.57
CA SER A 179 49.39 -9.74 9.97
C SER A 179 49.41 -9.53 11.49
N GLN A 180 48.33 -9.86 12.19
CA GLN A 180 48.31 -9.81 13.66
C GLN A 180 49.16 -10.91 14.29
N ALA A 181 49.05 -12.15 13.81
CA ALA A 181 49.82 -13.27 14.34
C ALA A 181 51.33 -13.05 14.16
N GLN A 182 51.75 -12.42 13.06
CA GLN A 182 53.15 -12.09 12.82
C GLN A 182 53.74 -11.16 13.89
N GLN A 183 52.97 -10.17 14.35
CA GLN A 183 53.43 -9.25 15.41
C GLN A 183 53.71 -9.96 16.73
N TYR A 184 53.01 -11.07 17.01
CA TYR A 184 53.18 -11.89 18.21
C TYR A 184 54.04 -13.13 17.99
N GLY A 185 54.64 -13.31 16.80
CA GLY A 185 55.42 -14.50 16.45
C GLY A 185 54.60 -15.80 16.33
N ALA A 186 53.27 -15.70 16.22
CA ALA A 186 52.32 -16.81 16.27
C ALA A 186 51.83 -17.29 14.89
N ASN A 187 52.63 -17.10 13.83
CA ASN A 187 52.20 -17.33 12.44
C ASN A 187 51.73 -18.76 12.14
N ILE A 188 52.22 -19.76 12.90
CA ILE A 188 51.81 -21.15 12.76
C ILE A 188 50.34 -21.40 13.12
N PHE A 189 49.73 -20.54 13.96
CA PHE A 189 48.34 -20.68 14.42
C PHE A 189 47.33 -19.95 13.54
N VAL A 190 47.77 -19.28 12.48
CA VAL A 190 46.89 -18.48 11.62
C VAL A 190 45.82 -19.35 10.96
N VAL A 191 46.22 -20.52 10.46
CA VAL A 191 45.28 -21.44 9.78
C VAL A 191 44.25 -21.99 10.77
N ASP A 192 44.70 -22.43 11.96
CA ASP A 192 43.81 -22.98 12.98
C ASP A 192 42.83 -21.93 13.52
N GLY A 193 43.33 -20.72 13.80
CA GLY A 193 42.51 -19.59 14.25
C GLY A 193 41.49 -19.17 13.20
N LEU A 194 41.90 -19.12 11.92
CA LEU A 194 41.01 -18.81 10.81
C LEU A 194 39.90 -19.86 10.66
N LEU A 195 40.25 -21.14 10.71
CA LEU A 195 39.29 -22.23 10.56
C LEU A 195 38.25 -22.23 11.69
N LEU A 196 38.69 -22.07 12.93
CA LEU A 196 37.81 -21.99 14.09
C LEU A 196 36.87 -20.78 14.01
N ALA A 197 37.40 -19.60 13.67
CA ALA A 197 36.58 -18.38 13.55
C ALA A 197 35.55 -18.51 12.42
N ILE A 198 35.98 -18.98 11.24
CA ILE A 198 35.10 -19.09 10.08
C ILE A 198 34.00 -20.12 10.31
N LEU A 199 34.33 -21.32 10.78
CA LEU A 199 33.33 -22.39 10.93
C LEU A 199 32.36 -22.14 12.08
N ARG A 200 32.84 -21.56 13.19
CA ARG A 200 32.05 -21.44 14.42
C ARG A 200 31.21 -20.16 14.48
N GLU A 201 31.72 -19.05 13.96
CA GLU A 201 31.10 -17.74 14.14
C GLU A 201 30.63 -17.15 12.81
N ILE A 202 31.54 -17.06 11.86
CA ILE A 202 31.33 -16.21 10.68
C ILE A 202 30.46 -16.88 9.63
N SER A 203 30.67 -18.17 9.35
CA SER A 203 29.90 -18.89 8.32
C SER A 203 28.41 -18.99 8.67
N PRO A 204 28.00 -19.38 9.90
CA PRO A 204 26.58 -19.44 10.24
C PRO A 204 25.89 -18.08 10.14
N VAL A 205 26.53 -17.01 10.62
CA VAL A 205 25.96 -15.65 10.61
C VAL A 205 25.81 -15.14 9.17
N ILE A 206 26.83 -15.29 8.34
CA ILE A 206 26.79 -14.81 6.95
C ILE A 206 25.78 -15.60 6.13
N VAL A 207 25.76 -16.93 6.26
CA VAL A 207 24.78 -17.76 5.56
C VAL A 207 23.36 -17.36 5.99
N ALA A 208 23.10 -17.17 7.29
CA ALA A 208 21.79 -16.76 7.78
C ALA A 208 21.34 -15.40 7.20
N VAL A 209 22.20 -14.38 7.27
CA VAL A 209 21.88 -13.04 6.75
C VAL A 209 21.69 -13.06 5.23
N LEU A 210 22.53 -13.79 4.50
CA LEU A 210 22.50 -13.85 3.05
C LEU A 210 21.28 -14.61 2.53
N VAL A 211 20.97 -15.77 3.12
CA VAL A 211 19.79 -16.56 2.77
C VAL A 211 18.52 -15.79 3.13
N ALA A 212 18.46 -15.15 4.31
CA ALA A 212 17.33 -14.29 4.68
C ALA A 212 17.12 -13.15 3.68
N GLY A 213 18.19 -12.48 3.25
CA GLY A 213 18.13 -11.41 2.26
C GLY A 213 17.68 -11.89 0.88
N ARG A 214 18.42 -12.84 0.28
CA ARG A 214 18.16 -13.30 -1.09
C ARG A 214 16.84 -14.07 -1.19
N SER A 215 16.66 -15.09 -0.35
CA SER A 215 15.49 -15.97 -0.45
C SER A 215 14.25 -15.29 0.13
N GLY A 216 14.38 -14.50 1.20
CA GLY A 216 13.28 -13.72 1.75
C GLY A 216 12.75 -12.67 0.77
N ALA A 217 13.63 -11.92 0.10
CA ALA A 217 13.22 -10.96 -0.93
C ALA A 217 12.55 -11.65 -2.13
N ALA A 218 13.12 -12.77 -2.60
CA ALA A 218 12.54 -13.54 -3.70
C ALA A 218 11.14 -14.10 -3.36
N ILE A 219 10.97 -14.69 -2.17
CA ILE A 219 9.68 -15.21 -1.71
C ILE A 219 8.67 -14.07 -1.55
N THR A 220 9.09 -12.92 -0.99
CA THR A 220 8.23 -11.74 -0.82
C THR A 220 7.78 -11.21 -2.18
N ALA A 221 8.69 -11.10 -3.15
CA ALA A 221 8.36 -10.68 -4.51
C ALA A 221 7.39 -11.67 -5.18
N GLN A 222 7.62 -12.97 -5.05
CA GLN A 222 6.74 -14.00 -5.59
C GLN A 222 5.33 -13.93 -4.98
N ILE A 223 5.21 -13.85 -3.64
CA ILE A 223 3.89 -13.71 -2.98
C ILE A 223 3.23 -12.39 -3.39
N GLY A 224 3.99 -11.31 -3.48
CA GLY A 224 3.50 -10.00 -3.94
C GLY A 224 2.92 -10.07 -5.35
N THR A 225 3.64 -10.68 -6.30
CA THR A 225 3.13 -10.92 -7.65
C THR A 225 1.88 -11.78 -7.64
N MET A 226 1.88 -12.90 -6.91
CA MET A 226 0.69 -13.78 -6.79
C MET A 226 -0.53 -13.08 -6.16
N LYS A 227 -0.31 -12.06 -5.32
CA LYS A 227 -1.40 -11.25 -4.78
C LYS A 227 -1.95 -10.27 -5.81
N VAL A 228 -1.07 -9.62 -6.58
CA VAL A 228 -1.46 -8.67 -7.64
C VAL A 228 -2.12 -9.38 -8.82
N THR A 229 -1.71 -10.62 -9.14
CA THR A 229 -2.32 -11.47 -10.18
C THR A 229 -3.55 -12.24 -9.69
N GLU A 230 -4.00 -12.01 -8.45
CA GLU A 230 -5.15 -12.66 -7.82
C GLU A 230 -5.05 -14.20 -7.70
N GLU A 231 -3.86 -14.79 -7.90
CA GLU A 231 -3.64 -16.24 -7.78
C GLU A 231 -3.96 -16.76 -6.36
N ILE A 232 -3.66 -15.95 -5.32
CA ILE A 232 -3.97 -16.29 -3.92
C ILE A 232 -5.48 -16.36 -3.69
N ASP A 233 -6.23 -15.43 -4.30
CA ASP A 233 -7.68 -15.35 -4.15
C ASP A 233 -8.38 -16.47 -4.95
N ALA A 234 -7.80 -16.86 -6.10
CA ALA A 234 -8.22 -18.03 -6.85
C ALA A 234 -8.06 -19.33 -6.04
N ILE A 235 -6.92 -19.52 -5.35
CA ILE A 235 -6.70 -20.69 -4.47
C ILE A 235 -7.76 -20.75 -3.36
N THR A 236 -8.07 -19.60 -2.76
CA THR A 236 -9.09 -19.49 -1.71
C THR A 236 -10.47 -19.85 -2.23
N THR A 237 -10.81 -19.41 -3.45
CA THR A 237 -12.09 -19.73 -4.13
C THR A 237 -12.23 -21.23 -4.43
N LEU A 238 -11.13 -21.93 -4.68
CA LEU A 238 -11.10 -23.39 -4.83
C LEU A 238 -11.26 -24.17 -3.51
N GLY A 239 -11.49 -23.47 -2.38
CA GLY A 239 -11.63 -24.08 -1.07
C GLY A 239 -10.32 -24.62 -0.49
N LEU A 240 -9.17 -24.19 -1.04
CA LEU A 240 -7.85 -24.58 -0.57
C LEU A 240 -7.28 -23.49 0.34
N SER A 241 -6.58 -23.90 1.40
CA SER A 241 -5.87 -22.98 2.29
C SER A 241 -4.60 -22.43 1.63
N PRO A 242 -4.46 -21.11 1.40
CA PRO A 242 -3.25 -20.54 0.83
C PRO A 242 -2.02 -20.75 1.72
N LEU A 243 -2.21 -20.78 3.05
CA LEU A 243 -1.13 -21.05 4.01
C LEU A 243 -0.55 -22.45 3.79
N ALA A 244 -1.43 -23.46 3.72
CA ALA A 244 -1.02 -24.84 3.51
C ALA A 244 -0.37 -25.07 2.14
N VAL A 245 -0.85 -24.37 1.11
CA VAL A 245 -0.41 -24.58 -0.27
C VAL A 245 0.88 -23.81 -0.60
N LEU A 246 1.01 -22.56 -0.14
CA LEU A 246 2.08 -21.65 -0.54
C LEU A 246 3.10 -21.39 0.56
N VAL A 247 2.63 -21.08 1.77
CA VAL A 247 3.50 -20.57 2.85
C VAL A 247 4.25 -21.71 3.53
N ILE A 248 3.56 -22.77 3.92
CA ILE A 248 4.16 -23.88 4.67
C ILE A 248 5.35 -24.52 3.93
N PRO A 249 5.25 -24.91 2.64
CA PRO A 249 6.38 -25.51 1.94
C PRO A 249 7.61 -24.60 1.88
N ARG A 250 7.41 -23.28 1.74
CA ARG A 250 8.48 -22.27 1.69
C ARG A 250 9.15 -22.09 3.04
N VAL A 251 8.36 -21.99 4.12
CA VAL A 251 8.89 -21.87 5.49
C VAL A 251 9.67 -23.12 5.88
N LEU A 252 9.17 -24.31 5.56
CA LEU A 252 9.88 -25.55 5.83
C LEU A 252 11.17 -25.66 5.00
N ALA A 253 11.16 -25.20 3.75
CA ALA A 253 12.36 -25.18 2.90
C ALA A 253 13.45 -24.22 3.39
N LEU A 254 13.11 -23.25 4.24
CA LEU A 254 14.06 -22.35 4.91
C LEU A 254 14.55 -22.91 6.26
N LEU A 255 13.80 -23.84 6.86
CA LEU A 255 14.09 -24.42 8.17
C LEU A 255 15.05 -25.61 8.09
N VAL A 256 14.86 -26.45 7.06
CA VAL A 256 15.79 -27.53 6.69
C VAL A 256 17.02 -26.91 6.08
#